data_AF-A0A7C3H078-F1
#
_entry.id   AF-A0A7C3H078-F1
#
_cell.length_a   1.000
_cell.length_b   1.000
_cell.length_c   1.000
_cell.angle_alpha   90.00
_cell.angle_beta   90.00
_cell.angle_gamma   90.00
#
_symmetry.space_group_name_H-M   'P 1'
#
loop_
_entity.id
_entity.type
_entity.pdbx_description
1 polymer ?
#
loop_
_entity_poly.entity_id
_entity_poly.type
_entity_poly.pdbx_seq_one_letter_code
_entity_poly.pdbx_strand_id
1 'polypeptide(L)'
;MELPVPIPNRRVAGQALAEALKSYAGRDDVIVLALPRGGVPVAAEVARALGAPLDVMLVRKLGLPGHPELAMGAIASGGVMVMNDDVVRRLSVSPAAIEAVAEAEGRELARRERAYRGERPWPDLKGRCVILVDDGLATGATMHAAIDAVRAQQPGCIVVAVPVAPPDTVRTLEALVDEVVCPLQPQSFMAIGQWYQDFTQTSDDEVITLLDELAKPQQP
;
A
#
# COMPACT_ATOMS: atom_id res chain seq x y z
N MET A 1 -7.08 2.21 21.78
CA MET A 1 -8.46 1.69 21.72
C MET A 1 -8.38 0.25 21.22
N GLU A 2 -9.09 -0.70 21.80
CA GLU A 2 -9.17 -2.06 21.24
C GLU A 2 -9.97 -2.02 19.94
N LEU A 3 -9.46 -2.68 18.89
CA LEU A 3 -10.13 -2.76 17.59
C LEU A 3 -11.36 -3.68 17.70
N PRO A 4 -12.60 -3.19 17.53
CA PRO A 4 -13.78 -4.04 17.60
C PRO A 4 -13.76 -5.13 16.52
N VAL A 5 -14.23 -6.33 16.87
CA VAL A 5 -14.35 -7.46 15.94
C VAL A 5 -15.79 -7.99 15.98
N PRO A 6 -16.50 -8.05 14.83
CA PRO A 6 -16.09 -7.55 13.50
C PRO A 6 -15.94 -6.01 13.49
N ILE A 7 -14.96 -5.53 12.72
CA ILE A 7 -14.64 -4.11 12.54
C ILE A 7 -15.81 -3.42 11.83
N PRO A 8 -16.41 -2.34 12.35
CA PRO A 8 -17.58 -1.72 11.73
C PRO A 8 -17.39 -1.35 10.26
N ASN A 9 -16.29 -0.66 9.93
CA ASN A 9 -15.93 -0.26 8.57
C ASN A 9 -14.45 0.15 8.51
N ARG A 10 -13.97 0.47 7.30
CA ARG A 10 -12.58 0.92 7.05
C ARG A 10 -12.20 2.17 7.84
N ARG A 11 -13.13 3.09 8.07
CA ARG A 11 -12.87 4.29 8.87
C ARG A 11 -12.53 3.94 10.32
N VAL A 12 -13.31 3.07 10.96
CA VAL A 12 -13.00 2.60 12.34
C VAL A 12 -11.66 1.87 12.39
N ALA A 13 -11.34 1.10 11.34
CA ALA A 13 -10.04 0.44 11.22
C ALA A 13 -8.87 1.45 11.18
N GLY A 14 -9.00 2.51 10.38
CA GLY A 14 -8.01 3.57 10.27
C GLY A 14 -7.83 4.35 11.57
N GLN A 15 -8.89 4.60 12.32
CA GLN A 15 -8.83 5.25 13.64
C GLN A 15 -8.08 4.41 14.67
N ALA A 16 -8.26 3.08 14.65
CA ALA A 16 -7.50 2.19 15.52
C ALA A 16 -6.02 2.16 15.15
N LEU A 17 -5.68 2.12 13.85
CA LEU A 17 -4.29 2.22 13.38
C LEU A 17 -3.66 3.57 13.74
N ALA A 18 -4.40 4.66 13.60
CA ALA A 18 -3.94 5.99 13.96
C ALA A 18 -3.49 6.08 15.43
N GLU A 19 -4.25 5.50 16.35
CA GLU A 19 -3.87 5.44 17.77
C GLU A 19 -2.58 4.63 17.98
N ALA A 20 -2.41 3.52 17.26
CA ALA A 20 -1.19 2.71 17.32
C ALA A 20 0.02 3.43 16.73
N LEU A 21 -0.18 4.34 15.77
CA LEU A 21 0.85 5.12 15.08
C LEU A 21 1.11 6.50 15.71
N LYS A 22 0.54 6.83 16.87
CA LYS A 22 0.63 8.18 17.45
C LYS A 22 2.06 8.68 17.70
N SER A 23 3.04 7.80 17.81
CA SER A 23 4.47 8.15 17.92
C SER A 23 4.99 8.89 16.67
N TYR A 24 4.29 8.77 15.54
CA TYR A 24 4.61 9.44 14.29
C TYR A 24 3.93 10.82 14.14
N ALA A 25 3.03 11.20 15.04
CA ALA A 25 2.23 12.42 14.89
C ALA A 25 3.09 13.68 15.01
N GLY A 26 2.83 14.66 14.13
CA GLY A 26 3.53 15.95 14.11
C GLY A 26 4.97 15.90 13.59
N ARG A 27 5.41 14.77 13.04
CA ARG A 27 6.70 14.64 12.37
C ARG A 27 6.63 15.16 10.94
N ASP A 28 7.56 16.05 10.57
CA ASP A 28 7.63 16.64 9.23
C ASP A 28 8.20 15.67 8.17
N ASP A 29 8.83 14.57 8.60
CA ASP A 29 9.45 13.58 7.72
C ASP A 29 8.51 12.40 7.37
N VAL A 30 7.27 12.40 7.85
CA VAL A 30 6.31 11.30 7.62
C VAL A 30 5.50 11.54 6.35
N ILE A 31 5.26 10.47 5.58
CA ILE A 31 4.29 10.43 4.50
C ILE A 31 3.50 9.13 4.56
N VAL A 32 2.18 9.23 4.39
CA VAL A 32 1.28 8.08 4.34
C VAL A 32 1.00 7.74 2.88
N LEU A 33 1.27 6.50 2.50
CA LEU A 33 0.98 5.97 1.17
C LEU A 33 -0.03 4.84 1.26
N ALA A 34 -1.19 5.01 0.62
CA ALA A 34 -2.28 4.04 0.62
C ALA A 34 -2.20 3.11 -0.58
N LEU A 35 -2.35 1.80 -0.38
CA LEU A 35 -2.61 0.87 -1.46
C LEU A 35 -4.09 0.95 -1.86
N PRO A 36 -4.43 1.37 -3.10
CA PRO A 36 -5.82 1.54 -3.48
C PRO A 36 -6.49 0.22 -3.87
N ARG A 37 -7.82 0.11 -3.73
CA ARG A 37 -8.73 1.19 -3.30
C ARG A 37 -9.02 1.17 -1.81
N GLY A 38 -9.17 -0.02 -1.23
CA GLY A 38 -9.61 -0.20 0.15
C GLY A 38 -8.67 0.44 1.19
N GLY A 39 -7.36 0.48 0.95
CA GLY A 39 -6.41 1.13 1.85
C GLY A 39 -6.61 2.64 2.00
N VAL A 40 -7.20 3.33 1.02
CA VAL A 40 -7.32 4.80 1.02
C VAL A 40 -8.18 5.35 2.17
N PRO A 41 -9.42 4.87 2.41
CA PRO A 41 -10.21 5.32 3.57
C PRO A 41 -9.57 4.98 4.93
N VAL A 42 -8.77 3.91 5.01
CA VAL A 42 -8.01 3.58 6.22
C VAL A 42 -6.87 4.59 6.41
N ALA A 43 -6.09 4.81 5.36
CA ALA A 43 -4.96 5.73 5.34
C ALA A 43 -5.37 7.18 5.56
N ALA A 44 -6.55 7.59 5.11
CA ALA A 44 -7.07 8.93 5.34
C ALA A 44 -7.24 9.24 6.82
N GLU A 45 -7.75 8.30 7.62
CA GLU A 45 -7.84 8.49 9.08
C GLU A 45 -6.45 8.53 9.74
N VAL A 46 -5.51 7.70 9.27
CA VAL A 46 -4.11 7.72 9.74
C VAL A 46 -3.47 9.08 9.43
N ALA A 47 -3.53 9.53 8.17
CA ALA A 47 -2.95 10.80 7.74
C ALA A 47 -3.53 12.01 8.51
N ARG A 48 -4.86 12.05 8.70
CA ARG A 48 -5.54 13.08 9.50
C ARG A 48 -5.00 13.13 10.93
N ALA A 49 -4.91 11.98 11.59
CA ALA A 49 -4.47 11.91 12.98
C ALA A 49 -2.99 12.24 13.16
N LEU A 50 -2.14 11.89 12.19
CA LEU A 50 -0.71 12.17 12.25
C LEU A 50 -0.35 13.59 11.79
N GLY A 51 -1.26 14.28 11.09
CA GLY A 51 -0.96 15.55 10.42
C GLY A 51 0.00 15.39 9.24
N ALA A 52 0.01 14.21 8.61
CA ALA A 52 0.95 13.84 7.55
C ALA A 52 0.29 13.88 6.16
N PRO A 53 1.06 14.17 5.08
CA PRO A 53 0.54 14.07 3.72
C PRO A 53 0.10 12.64 3.37
N LEU A 54 -1.00 12.53 2.63
CA LEU A 54 -1.52 11.29 2.05
C LEU A 54 -1.34 11.28 0.53
N ASP A 55 -0.83 10.17 -0.01
CA ASP A 55 -0.89 9.86 -1.45
C ASP A 55 -1.20 8.36 -1.65
N VAL A 56 -1.33 7.93 -2.91
CA VAL A 56 -1.57 6.53 -3.29
C VAL A 56 -0.30 5.85 -3.81
N MET A 57 -0.10 4.60 -3.41
CA MET A 57 0.93 3.71 -3.95
C MET A 57 0.27 2.67 -4.85
N LEU A 58 0.29 2.90 -6.16
CA LEU A 58 -0.21 1.93 -7.12
C LEU A 58 0.88 0.92 -7.44
N VAL A 59 0.50 -0.36 -7.47
CA VAL A 59 1.40 -1.47 -7.78
C VAL A 59 0.73 -2.40 -8.78
N ARG A 60 1.46 -2.81 -9.81
CA ARG A 60 1.05 -3.83 -10.77
C ARG A 60 2.12 -4.90 -10.86
N LYS A 61 1.74 -6.15 -10.60
CA LYS A 61 2.63 -7.29 -10.75
C LYS A 61 2.86 -7.56 -12.23
N LEU A 62 4.11 -7.83 -12.60
CA LEU A 62 4.48 -8.32 -13.91
C LEU A 62 4.38 -9.84 -13.87
N GLY A 63 3.29 -10.38 -14.42
CA GLY A 63 3.09 -11.82 -14.55
C GLY A 63 4.02 -12.42 -15.59
N LEU A 64 4.46 -13.65 -15.37
CA LEU A 64 5.24 -14.39 -16.35
C LEU A 64 4.37 -14.73 -17.57
N PRO A 65 4.86 -14.58 -18.82
CA PRO A 65 4.14 -15.02 -20.01
C PRO A 65 3.73 -16.50 -19.92
N GLY A 66 2.45 -16.78 -20.15
CA GLY A 66 1.86 -18.12 -20.02
C GLY A 66 1.51 -18.53 -18.58
N HIS A 67 2.03 -17.84 -17.56
CA HIS A 67 1.74 -18.09 -16.14
C HIS A 67 1.53 -16.77 -15.38
N PRO A 68 0.44 -16.02 -15.66
CA PRO A 68 0.24 -14.68 -15.13
C PRO A 68 0.18 -14.60 -13.60
N GLU A 69 -0.20 -15.71 -12.94
CA GLU A 69 -0.21 -15.82 -11.47
C GLU A 69 1.19 -15.83 -10.85
N LEU A 70 2.21 -16.27 -11.60
CA LEU A 70 3.61 -16.24 -11.17
C LEU A 70 4.21 -14.89 -11.53
N ALA A 71 4.40 -14.04 -10.53
CA ALA A 71 5.00 -12.72 -10.73
C ALA A 71 6.53 -12.84 -10.94
N MET A 72 7.03 -12.34 -12.07
CA MET A 72 8.46 -12.18 -12.35
C MET A 72 9.00 -10.82 -11.88
N GLY A 73 8.11 -9.88 -11.56
CA GLY A 73 8.45 -8.55 -11.06
C GLY A 73 7.21 -7.75 -10.72
N ALA A 74 7.38 -6.46 -10.49
CA ALA A 74 6.32 -5.48 -10.32
C ALA A 74 6.77 -4.11 -10.83
N ILE A 75 5.81 -3.34 -11.31
CA ILE A 75 5.95 -1.90 -11.51
C ILE A 75 5.08 -1.18 -10.48
N ALA A 76 5.51 0.00 -10.08
CA ALA A 76 4.82 0.78 -9.08
C ALA A 76 4.98 2.28 -9.31
N SER A 77 4.19 3.04 -8.56
CA SER A 77 4.24 4.50 -8.58
C SER A 77 5.64 5.05 -8.32
N GLY A 78 5.91 6.22 -8.91
CA GLY A 78 7.26 6.79 -8.96
C GLY A 78 8.13 6.25 -10.10
N GLY A 79 7.55 5.48 -11.03
CA GLY A 79 8.26 4.93 -12.19
C GLY A 79 9.22 3.79 -11.82
N VAL A 80 8.95 3.10 -10.71
CA VAL A 80 9.83 2.04 -10.19
C VAL A 80 9.45 0.70 -10.79
N MET A 81 10.46 -0.06 -11.20
CA MET A 81 10.32 -1.46 -11.62
C MET A 81 11.26 -2.33 -10.77
N VAL A 82 10.70 -3.37 -10.17
CA VAL A 82 11.41 -4.35 -9.34
C VAL A 82 11.25 -5.72 -9.97
N MET A 83 12.35 -6.48 -10.07
CA MET A 83 12.35 -7.81 -10.67
C MET A 83 12.66 -8.89 -9.64
N ASN A 84 12.04 -10.04 -9.79
CA ASN A 84 12.42 -11.26 -9.10
C ASN A 84 13.51 -11.96 -9.92
N ASP A 85 14.76 -11.64 -9.62
CA ASP A 85 15.92 -12.14 -10.36
C ASP A 85 16.01 -13.67 -10.34
N ASP A 86 15.49 -14.34 -9.33
CA ASP A 86 15.50 -15.81 -9.26
C ASP A 86 14.52 -16.42 -10.26
N VAL A 87 13.30 -15.86 -10.37
CA VAL A 87 12.32 -16.28 -11.38
C VAL A 87 12.84 -16.00 -12.79
N VAL A 88 13.35 -14.78 -13.02
CA VAL A 88 13.87 -14.35 -14.32
C VAL A 88 15.02 -15.26 -14.77
N ARG A 89 15.98 -15.55 -13.89
CA ARG A 89 17.13 -16.41 -14.21
C ARG A 89 16.73 -17.87 -14.38
N ARG A 90 15.96 -18.45 -13.46
CA ARG A 90 15.60 -19.88 -13.50
C ARG A 90 14.76 -20.24 -14.72
N LEU A 91 13.90 -19.32 -15.15
CA LEU A 91 13.01 -19.54 -16.29
C LEU A 91 13.54 -18.92 -17.58
N SER A 92 14.76 -18.36 -17.56
CA SER A 92 15.41 -17.75 -18.73
C SER A 92 14.50 -16.76 -19.47
N VAL A 93 13.81 -15.91 -18.70
CA VAL A 93 12.86 -14.95 -19.27
C VAL A 93 13.61 -13.91 -20.07
N SER A 94 13.21 -13.72 -21.34
CA SER A 94 13.89 -12.78 -22.20
C SER A 94 13.61 -11.32 -21.80
N PRO A 95 14.56 -10.39 -21.97
CA PRO A 95 14.33 -8.97 -21.72
C PRO A 95 13.14 -8.41 -22.52
N ALA A 96 12.98 -8.84 -23.77
CA ALA A 96 11.85 -8.43 -24.61
C ALA A 96 10.50 -8.89 -24.06
N ALA A 97 10.44 -10.07 -23.44
CA ALA A 97 9.22 -10.55 -22.80
C ALA A 97 8.89 -9.74 -21.54
N ILE A 98 9.91 -9.37 -20.75
CA ILE A 98 9.75 -8.50 -19.58
C ILE A 98 9.22 -7.13 -20.02
N GLU A 99 9.85 -6.53 -21.03
CA GLU A 99 9.47 -5.22 -21.57
C GLU A 99 8.03 -5.20 -22.08
N ALA A 100 7.61 -6.22 -22.84
CA ALA A 100 6.24 -6.31 -23.35
C ALA A 100 5.18 -6.35 -22.23
N VAL A 101 5.45 -7.10 -21.16
CA VAL A 101 4.55 -7.16 -19.99
C VAL A 101 4.59 -5.85 -19.21
N ALA A 102 5.78 -5.28 -18.98
CA ALA A 102 5.96 -4.02 -18.28
C ALA A 102 5.26 -2.85 -18.99
N GLU A 103 5.31 -2.80 -20.33
CA GLU A 103 4.64 -1.77 -21.11
C GLU A 103 3.11 -1.88 -20.98
N ALA A 104 2.57 -3.10 -21.09
CA ALA A 104 1.13 -3.35 -20.96
C ALA A 104 0.61 -2.96 -19.56
N GLU A 105 1.26 -3.43 -18.50
CA GLU A 105 0.90 -3.09 -17.12
C GLU A 105 1.15 -1.59 -16.83
N GLY A 106 2.18 -1.00 -17.44
CA GLY A 106 2.57 0.40 -17.26
C GLY A 106 1.53 1.38 -17.79
N ARG A 107 0.87 1.05 -18.91
CA ARG A 107 -0.25 1.86 -19.42
C ARG A 107 -1.43 1.90 -18.43
N GLU A 108 -1.76 0.76 -17.82
CA GLU A 108 -2.83 0.69 -16.81
C GLU A 108 -2.43 1.40 -15.51
N LEU A 109 -1.18 1.26 -15.08
CA LEU A 109 -0.63 1.99 -13.94
C LEU A 109 -0.77 3.50 -14.16
N ALA A 110 -0.28 4.02 -15.28
CA ALA A 110 -0.34 5.44 -15.62
C ALA A 110 -1.79 5.95 -15.75
N ARG A 111 -2.72 5.13 -16.26
CA ARG A 111 -4.14 5.49 -16.33
C ARG A 111 -4.72 5.70 -14.92
N ARG A 112 -4.44 4.78 -13.99
CA ARG A 112 -4.93 4.88 -12.60
C ARG A 112 -4.25 5.99 -11.82
N GLU A 113 -2.95 6.19 -12.03
CA GLU A 113 -2.24 7.32 -11.44
C GLU A 113 -2.87 8.65 -11.84
N ARG A 114 -3.13 8.84 -13.15
CA ARG A 114 -3.80 10.06 -13.62
C ARG A 114 -5.22 10.19 -13.08
N ALA A 115 -5.96 9.08 -12.95
CA ALA A 115 -7.32 9.10 -12.41
C ALA A 115 -7.35 9.55 -10.93
N TYR A 116 -6.41 9.08 -10.10
CA TYR A 116 -6.39 9.41 -8.66
C TYR A 116 -5.62 10.68 -8.34
N ARG A 117 -4.51 10.92 -9.02
CA ARG A 117 -3.54 11.98 -8.69
C ARG A 117 -3.67 13.21 -9.59
N GLY A 118 -4.36 13.09 -10.73
CA GLY A 118 -4.35 14.12 -11.76
C GLY A 118 -2.93 14.38 -12.24
N GLU A 119 -2.53 15.65 -12.25
CA GLU A 119 -1.19 16.11 -12.63
C GLU A 119 -0.26 16.33 -11.42
N ARG A 120 -0.63 15.83 -10.23
CA ARG A 120 0.22 15.98 -9.02
C ARG A 120 1.55 15.22 -9.20
N PRO A 121 2.70 15.87 -8.95
CA PRO A 121 4.00 15.20 -9.04
C PRO A 121 4.10 14.10 -7.99
N TRP A 122 4.82 13.02 -8.29
CA TRP A 122 5.14 11.98 -7.30
C TRP A 122 5.90 12.58 -6.10
N PRO A 123 5.51 12.26 -4.84
CA PRO A 123 6.20 12.78 -3.66
C PRO A 123 7.65 12.30 -3.59
N ASP A 124 8.55 13.17 -3.11
CA ASP A 124 9.93 12.79 -2.81
C ASP A 124 9.97 11.96 -1.53
N LEU A 125 10.29 10.67 -1.65
CA LEU A 125 10.36 9.74 -0.52
C LEU A 125 11.75 9.70 0.13
N LYS A 126 12.77 10.32 -0.48
CA LYS A 126 14.15 10.16 -0.03
C LYS A 126 14.34 10.65 1.40
N GLY A 127 14.86 9.78 2.27
CA GLY A 127 15.10 10.09 3.67
C GLY A 127 13.85 10.26 4.53
N ARG A 128 12.63 10.11 3.98
CA ARG A 128 11.36 10.20 4.72
C ARG A 128 11.00 8.90 5.41
N CYS A 129 10.16 8.99 6.43
CA CYS A 129 9.45 7.87 7.02
C CYS A 129 8.16 7.59 6.23
N VAL A 130 8.12 6.47 5.50
CA VAL A 130 6.98 6.10 4.66
C VAL A 130 6.09 5.09 5.38
N ILE A 131 4.83 5.44 5.62
CA ILE A 131 3.83 4.54 6.21
C ILE A 131 2.94 3.99 5.09
N LEU A 132 3.12 2.71 4.74
CA LEU A 132 2.31 1.98 3.78
C LEU A 132 1.06 1.42 4.45
N VAL A 133 -0.11 1.75 3.93
CA VAL A 133 -1.41 1.39 4.53
C VAL A 133 -2.30 0.63 3.55
N ASP A 134 -2.97 -0.41 4.05
CA ASP A 134 -4.03 -1.15 3.34
C ASP A 134 -5.18 -1.51 4.30
N ASP A 135 -6.33 -1.97 3.80
CA ASP A 135 -7.47 -2.39 4.62
C ASP A 135 -7.33 -3.81 5.23
N GLY A 136 -6.33 -4.55 4.80
CA GLY A 136 -5.92 -5.80 5.38
C GLY A 136 -5.00 -6.56 4.43
N LEU A 137 -4.33 -7.60 4.93
CA LEU A 137 -3.47 -8.43 4.09
C LEU A 137 -3.90 -9.88 4.18
N ALA A 138 -4.13 -10.51 3.03
CA ALA A 138 -4.23 -11.96 2.94
C ALA A 138 -2.83 -12.57 2.81
N THR A 139 -2.22 -12.45 1.63
CA THR A 139 -0.89 -13.01 1.33
C THR A 139 0.24 -11.99 1.44
N GLY A 140 -0.08 -10.70 1.51
CA GLY A 140 0.91 -9.61 1.54
C GLY A 140 1.65 -9.34 0.22
N ALA A 141 1.34 -10.06 -0.87
CA ALA A 141 2.12 -9.97 -2.12
C ALA A 141 2.16 -8.55 -2.72
N THR A 142 1.03 -7.83 -2.73
CA THR A 142 0.99 -6.44 -3.22
C THR A 142 1.77 -5.50 -2.28
N MET A 143 1.66 -5.72 -0.96
CA MET A 143 2.39 -4.93 0.04
C MET A 143 3.90 -5.14 -0.06
N HIS A 144 4.36 -6.37 -0.28
CA HIS A 144 5.78 -6.66 -0.53
C HIS A 144 6.29 -5.89 -1.76
N ALA A 145 5.58 -5.95 -2.88
CA ALA A 145 5.96 -5.19 -4.07
C ALA A 145 5.94 -3.66 -3.83
N ALA A 146 5.01 -3.17 -2.99
CA ALA A 146 5.01 -1.76 -2.56
C ALA A 146 6.25 -1.42 -1.72
N ILE A 147 6.64 -2.29 -0.77
CA ILE A 147 7.84 -2.13 0.06
C ILE A 147 9.10 -2.05 -0.81
N ASP A 148 9.26 -2.97 -1.77
CA ASP A 148 10.44 -2.97 -2.64
C ASP A 148 10.50 -1.70 -3.49
N ALA A 149 9.36 -1.26 -4.02
CA ALA A 149 9.29 -0.05 -4.82
C ALA A 149 9.53 1.23 -4.01
N VAL A 150 9.05 1.28 -2.75
CA VAL A 150 9.38 2.37 -1.82
C VAL A 150 10.86 2.33 -1.48
N ARG A 151 11.44 1.15 -1.18
CA ARG A 151 12.86 1.01 -0.84
C ARG A 151 13.78 1.50 -1.95
N ALA A 152 13.45 1.26 -3.22
CA ALA A 152 14.21 1.75 -4.36
C ALA A 152 14.34 3.28 -4.39
N GLN A 153 13.46 4.01 -3.70
CA GLN A 153 13.45 5.47 -3.59
C GLN A 153 14.21 5.98 -2.35
N GLN A 154 14.89 5.10 -1.62
CA GLN A 154 15.79 5.43 -0.51
C GLN A 154 15.11 6.22 0.64
N PRO A 155 13.99 5.72 1.19
CA PRO A 155 13.38 6.31 2.38
C PRO A 155 14.32 6.17 3.59
N GLY A 156 14.08 6.98 4.61
CA GLY A 156 14.77 6.85 5.91
C GLY A 156 14.19 5.74 6.77
N CYS A 157 12.91 5.40 6.58
CA CYS A 157 12.20 4.35 7.30
C CYS A 157 10.97 3.89 6.49
N ILE A 158 10.61 2.61 6.59
CA ILE A 158 9.39 2.03 6.04
C ILE A 158 8.59 1.39 7.18
N VAL A 159 7.34 1.80 7.31
CA VAL A 159 6.35 1.24 8.26
C VAL A 159 5.21 0.64 7.45
N VAL A 160 4.75 -0.56 7.80
CA VAL A 160 3.50 -1.13 7.26
C VAL A 160 2.44 -1.06 8.34
N ALA A 161 1.28 -0.51 8.02
CA ALA A 161 0.16 -0.43 8.96
C ALA A 161 -1.12 -0.99 8.32
N VAL A 162 -1.62 -2.10 8.87
CA VAL A 162 -2.80 -2.79 8.34
C VAL A 162 -3.68 -3.28 9.49
N PRO A 163 -5.02 -3.15 9.41
CA PRO A 163 -5.90 -3.49 10.54
C PRO A 163 -5.86 -4.98 10.87
N VAL A 164 -5.75 -5.84 9.86
CA VAL A 164 -5.83 -7.29 10.00
C VAL A 164 -4.96 -8.03 8.98
N ALA A 165 -4.22 -9.04 9.43
CA ALA A 165 -3.43 -9.94 8.59
C ALA A 165 -3.12 -11.27 9.30
N PRO A 166 -2.90 -12.40 8.59
CA PRO A 166 -2.41 -13.63 9.21
C PRO A 166 -1.04 -13.42 9.88
N PRO A 167 -0.75 -14.10 11.01
CA PRO A 167 0.55 -14.00 11.68
C PRO A 167 1.76 -14.32 10.79
N ASP A 168 1.64 -15.27 9.85
CA ASP A 168 2.73 -15.61 8.92
C ASP A 168 3.01 -14.47 7.93
N THR A 169 1.97 -13.79 7.46
CA THR A 169 2.10 -12.62 6.59
C THR A 169 2.79 -11.48 7.34
N VAL A 170 2.39 -11.23 8.60
CA VAL A 170 3.04 -10.21 9.46
C VAL A 170 4.52 -10.52 9.66
N ARG A 171 4.86 -11.75 10.09
CA ARG A 171 6.26 -12.18 10.30
C ARG A 171 7.12 -12.02 9.04
N THR A 172 6.54 -12.32 7.87
CA THR A 172 7.25 -12.15 6.60
C THR A 172 7.58 -10.68 6.34
N LEU A 173 6.64 -9.77 6.63
CA LEU A 173 6.83 -8.33 6.42
C LEU A 173 7.74 -7.69 7.48
N GLU A 174 7.70 -8.15 8.73
CA GLU A 174 8.59 -7.69 9.81
C GLU A 174 10.07 -7.88 9.46
N ALA A 175 10.41 -8.92 8.69
CA ALA A 175 11.77 -9.14 8.22
C ALA A 175 12.20 -8.15 7.11
N LEU A 176 11.23 -7.44 6.52
CA LEU A 176 11.45 -6.54 5.40
C LEU A 176 11.42 -5.08 5.83
N VAL A 177 10.65 -4.67 6.82
CA VAL A 177 10.45 -3.24 7.14
C VAL A 177 10.90 -2.88 8.55
N ASP A 178 10.95 -1.60 8.87
CA ASP A 178 11.38 -1.12 10.19
C ASP A 178 10.31 -1.39 11.27
N GLU A 179 9.03 -1.35 10.89
CA GLU A 179 7.90 -1.65 11.79
C GLU A 179 6.69 -2.20 11.03
N VAL A 180 6.00 -3.17 11.62
CA VAL A 180 4.67 -3.62 11.18
C VAL A 180 3.65 -3.38 12.30
N VAL A 181 2.66 -2.54 12.04
CA VAL A 181 1.53 -2.27 12.93
C VAL A 181 0.32 -3.06 12.45
N CYS A 182 0.03 -4.16 13.14
CA CYS A 182 -1.12 -5.01 12.84
C CYS A 182 -1.83 -5.47 14.13
N PRO A 183 -2.89 -4.76 14.58
CA PRO A 183 -3.54 -5.04 15.86
C PRO A 183 -4.35 -6.36 15.88
N LEU A 184 -4.81 -6.86 14.72
CA LEU A 184 -5.57 -8.11 14.64
C LEU A 184 -4.83 -9.15 13.79
N GLN A 185 -4.35 -10.23 14.43
CA GLN A 185 -3.58 -11.30 13.77
C GLN A 185 -4.21 -12.69 13.94
N PRO A 186 -5.31 -13.00 13.24
CA PRO A 186 -6.06 -14.23 13.44
C PRO A 186 -5.37 -15.41 12.75
N GLN A 187 -5.34 -16.57 13.43
CA GLN A 187 -4.77 -17.80 12.85
C GLN A 187 -5.63 -18.38 11.71
N SER A 188 -6.95 -18.34 11.86
CA SER A 188 -7.90 -18.78 10.83
C SER A 188 -8.31 -17.60 9.96
N PHE A 189 -7.62 -17.43 8.82
CA PHE A 189 -7.84 -16.33 7.90
C PHE A 189 -8.29 -16.84 6.53
N MET A 190 -9.47 -16.42 6.06
CA MET A 190 -9.99 -16.79 4.74
C MET A 190 -9.97 -15.59 3.77
N ALA A 191 -10.51 -14.46 4.21
CA ALA A 191 -10.58 -13.25 3.41
C ALA A 191 -10.58 -12.01 4.32
N ILE A 192 -10.15 -10.86 3.81
CA ILE A 192 -10.13 -9.60 4.57
C ILE A 192 -11.56 -9.21 4.98
N GLY A 193 -12.52 -9.29 4.06
CA GLY A 193 -13.89 -8.84 4.28
C GLY A 193 -14.65 -9.55 5.40
N GLN A 194 -14.23 -10.74 5.85
CA GLN A 194 -14.87 -11.45 6.97
C GLN A 194 -14.68 -10.72 8.32
N TRP A 195 -13.67 -9.86 8.39
CA TRP A 195 -13.32 -9.11 9.60
C TRP A 195 -14.05 -7.77 9.69
N TYR A 196 -14.84 -7.42 8.66
CA TYR A 196 -15.57 -6.17 8.57
C TYR A 196 -17.08 -6.42 8.61
N GLN A 197 -17.83 -5.55 9.30
CA GLN A 197 -19.30 -5.51 9.23
C GLN A 197 -19.74 -4.93 7.89
N ASP A 198 -19.14 -3.80 7.50
CA ASP A 198 -19.27 -3.19 6.18
C ASP A 198 -17.93 -3.22 5.44
N PHE A 199 -17.87 -4.05 4.39
CA PHE A 199 -16.74 -4.15 3.48
C PHE A 199 -17.11 -3.77 2.04
N THR A 200 -18.06 -2.85 1.88
CA THR A 200 -18.49 -2.34 0.58
C THR A 200 -17.29 -1.89 -0.25
N GLN A 201 -17.29 -2.18 -1.55
CA GLN A 201 -16.16 -1.84 -2.40
C GLN A 201 -15.97 -0.32 -2.49
N THR A 202 -14.80 0.17 -2.08
CA THR A 202 -14.41 1.58 -2.25
C THR A 202 -14.38 1.94 -3.73
N SER A 203 -15.03 3.04 -4.09
CA SER A 203 -15.12 3.54 -5.46
C SER A 203 -13.92 4.42 -5.83
N ASP A 204 -13.70 4.65 -7.12
CA ASP A 204 -12.67 5.59 -7.58
C ASP A 204 -12.98 7.02 -7.11
N ASP A 205 -14.25 7.42 -7.10
CA ASP A 205 -14.70 8.75 -6.64
C ASP A 205 -14.42 8.97 -5.14
N GLU A 206 -14.60 7.93 -4.32
CA GLU A 206 -14.28 7.98 -2.89
C GLU A 206 -12.77 8.17 -2.68
N VAL A 207 -11.94 7.46 -3.45
CA VAL A 207 -10.48 7.62 -3.42
C VAL A 207 -10.08 9.05 -3.78
N ILE A 208 -10.61 9.58 -4.88
CA ILE A 208 -10.31 10.94 -5.35
C ILE A 208 -10.73 11.98 -4.29
N THR A 209 -11.94 11.85 -3.75
CA THR A 209 -12.47 12.76 -2.73
C THR A 209 -11.57 12.82 -1.50
N LEU A 210 -11.15 11.66 -0.97
CA LEU A 210 -10.29 11.60 0.21
C LEU A 210 -8.89 12.18 -0.06
N LEU A 211 -8.33 11.96 -1.24
CA LEU A 211 -7.04 12.53 -1.63
C LEU A 211 -7.11 14.05 -1.80
N ASP A 212 -8.21 14.58 -2.33
CA ASP A 212 -8.40 16.02 -2.53
C ASP A 212 -8.68 16.76 -1.21
N GLU A 213 -9.39 16.12 -0.28
CA GLU A 213 -9.60 16.65 1.08
C GLU A 213 -8.28 16.86 1.83
N LEU A 214 -7.36 15.89 1.72
CA LEU A 214 -6.08 15.90 2.43
C LEU A 214 -4.95 16.61 1.69
N ALA A 215 -5.11 16.89 0.40
CA ALA A 215 -4.20 17.75 -0.36
C ALA A 215 -4.39 19.24 -0.06
N LYS A 216 -5.56 19.64 0.45
CA LYS A 216 -5.82 21.03 0.84
C LYS A 216 -5.09 21.33 2.16
N PRO A 217 -4.38 22.47 2.28
CA PRO A 217 -3.82 22.87 3.55
C PRO A 217 -4.94 22.93 4.59
N GLN A 218 -4.79 22.22 5.70
CA GLN A 218 -5.75 22.28 6.79
C GLN A 218 -5.84 23.74 7.24
N GLN A 219 -7.00 24.37 7.02
CA GLN A 219 -7.23 25.73 7.52
C GLN A 219 -7.24 25.66 9.06
N PRO A 220 -6.52 26.59 9.72
CA PRO A 220 -6.42 26.62 11.18
C PRO A 220 -7.75 26.89 11.87
#